data_AF-A0A2E2G7C5-F1
#
_entry.id   AF-A0A2E2G7C5-F1
#
_cell.length_a   1.000
_cell.length_b   1.000
_cell.length_c   1.000
_cell.angle_alpha   90.00
_cell.angle_beta   90.00
_cell.angle_gamma   90.00
#
_symmetry.space_group_name_H-M   'P 1'
#
loop_
_entity.id
_entity.type
_entity.pdbx_description
1 polymer ?
#
loop_
_entity_poly.entity_id
_entity_poly.type
_entity_poly.pdbx_seq_one_letter_code
_entity_poly.pdbx_strand_id
1 'polypeptide(L)'
;MAKFVFITGGVVSSIGKGIVAASLGRLLKSRGYDVSILKLDPYLNVDPGTMSPIQHGEVFVTEDGAETDLDLGHYERFTDTAMSRLNSVTTGSIYQSVINKERRGDYNGGTVQVIPHITGEIRERIKRVASNSNADVVITEIGGTVGDIESLPFLEAIREFRGDVGRRDIAYIHVTLLPFIGTSGELKTKPTQHSVKELRSIGIQPDVLVCRSDRTISDEMKRKIGGFCGVQERAVIPSLDADSIYAVPLTLEKEGLCREVLDVLDLTDHDSDMEAWQQLVHNLRNPGPSVKIALVGKYIQLNDAYLSVVEALQHACIAQDASLDLHWVCSEQIETKGADPLLKGMDAVVVPGGFGNRGVEGKIAAIRWAREQRVPFLGLCLGMQTAVIEWAQNQAGLPDASSAELDPTTPHPVIHLLPEQQDVVDLGGTMRLGVYPCRITPGTLAEKLYGDAVVYERHRHRYEFNN
;
A
#
# COMPACT_ATOMS: atom_id res chain seq x y z
N MET A 1 17.50 -21.92 0.58
CA MET A 1 16.05 -22.13 0.32
C MET A 1 15.34 -21.04 1.08
N ALA A 2 14.37 -20.37 0.46
CA ALA A 2 13.65 -19.27 1.11
C ALA A 2 12.92 -19.76 2.37
N LYS A 3 12.85 -18.89 3.37
CA LYS A 3 12.06 -19.04 4.60
C LYS A 3 10.74 -18.31 4.43
N PHE A 4 9.71 -18.73 5.16
CA PHE A 4 8.36 -18.19 5.03
C PHE A 4 7.83 -17.67 6.36
N VAL A 5 7.33 -16.44 6.38
CA VAL A 5 6.67 -15.85 7.55
C VAL A 5 5.23 -15.56 7.20
N PHE A 6 4.27 -16.14 7.91
CA PHE A 6 2.84 -15.89 7.71
C PHE A 6 2.32 -14.97 8.81
N ILE A 7 1.75 -13.82 8.42
CA ILE A 7 1.21 -12.83 9.36
C ILE A 7 -0.31 -12.84 9.27
N THR A 8 -0.95 -13.22 10.37
CA THR A 8 -2.41 -13.26 10.50
C THR A 8 -2.88 -12.20 11.51
N GLY A 9 -4.15 -11.81 11.46
CA GLY A 9 -4.73 -10.83 12.39
C GLY A 9 -5.97 -11.35 13.07
N GLY A 10 -6.21 -10.88 14.29
CA GLY A 10 -7.31 -11.29 15.12
C GLY A 10 -8.03 -10.13 15.78
N VAL A 11 -9.19 -10.42 16.37
CA VAL A 11 -10.03 -9.50 17.15
C VAL A 11 -10.72 -8.41 16.33
N VAL A 12 -9.98 -7.61 15.55
CA VAL A 12 -10.51 -6.53 14.70
C VAL A 12 -9.76 -6.44 13.37
N SER A 13 -10.43 -5.93 12.34
CA SER A 13 -9.78 -5.46 11.11
C SER A 13 -8.94 -4.21 11.38
N SER A 14 -8.08 -3.83 10.42
CA SER A 14 -7.21 -2.64 10.51
C SER A 14 -6.29 -2.60 11.74
N ILE A 15 -5.93 -3.76 12.28
CA ILE A 15 -5.07 -3.90 13.46
C ILE A 15 -3.58 -3.59 13.20
N GLY A 16 -3.22 -3.20 11.96
CA GLY A 16 -1.84 -2.87 11.59
C GLY A 16 -0.98 -4.05 11.15
N LYS A 17 -1.58 -5.11 10.60
CA LYS A 17 -0.85 -6.27 10.04
C LYS A 17 0.19 -5.86 8.99
N GLY A 18 -0.21 -5.04 8.01
CA GLY A 18 0.69 -4.57 6.94
C GLY A 18 1.88 -3.80 7.47
N ILE A 19 1.69 -2.95 8.49
CA ILE A 19 2.80 -2.23 9.15
C ILE A 19 3.72 -3.19 9.91
N VAL A 20 3.19 -4.21 10.58
CA VAL A 20 4.02 -5.25 11.21
C VAL A 20 4.83 -6.02 10.16
N ALA A 21 4.22 -6.37 9.02
CA ALA A 21 4.89 -7.04 7.91
C ALA A 21 6.02 -6.18 7.32
N ALA A 22 5.72 -4.92 6.99
CA ALA A 22 6.66 -3.95 6.47
C ALA A 22 7.81 -3.69 7.45
N SER A 23 7.50 -3.57 8.75
CA SER A 23 8.49 -3.37 9.81
C SER A 23 9.42 -4.56 9.95
N LEU A 24 8.89 -5.78 9.98
CA LEU A 24 9.72 -6.98 10.00
C LEU A 24 10.61 -7.07 8.75
N GLY A 25 10.05 -6.75 7.58
CA GLY A 25 10.81 -6.66 6.33
C GLY A 25 12.00 -5.70 6.43
N ARG A 26 11.78 -4.49 6.98
CA ARG A 26 12.86 -3.51 7.20
C ARG A 26 13.94 -4.02 8.15
N LEU A 27 13.55 -4.69 9.25
CA LEU A 27 14.47 -5.23 10.25
C LEU A 27 15.27 -6.45 9.75
N LEU A 28 14.73 -7.19 8.79
CA LEU A 28 15.46 -8.24 8.10
C LEU A 28 16.43 -7.65 7.05
N LYS A 29 16.00 -6.63 6.28
CA LYS A 29 16.87 -5.90 5.35
C LYS A 29 18.05 -5.22 6.06
N SER A 30 17.83 -4.64 7.25
CA SER A 30 18.92 -4.05 8.05
C SER A 30 19.97 -5.05 8.52
N ARG A 31 19.65 -6.36 8.48
CA ARG A 31 20.53 -7.47 8.80
C ARG A 31 21.11 -8.17 7.56
N GLY A 32 20.89 -7.60 6.38
CA GLY A 32 21.43 -8.11 5.11
C GLY A 32 20.65 -9.28 4.48
N TYR A 33 19.44 -9.59 4.96
CA TYR A 33 18.57 -10.58 4.31
C TYR A 33 17.80 -9.96 3.15
N ASP A 34 17.64 -10.69 2.05
CA ASP A 34 16.71 -10.30 1.00
C ASP A 34 15.27 -10.72 1.33
N VAL A 35 14.34 -9.78 1.17
CA VAL A 35 12.94 -9.93 1.62
C VAL A 35 12.01 -9.59 0.47
N SER A 36 10.99 -10.42 0.27
CA SER A 36 9.81 -10.08 -0.54
C SER A 36 8.55 -10.22 0.30
N ILE A 37 7.59 -9.32 0.11
CA ILE A 37 6.33 -9.32 0.86
C ILE A 37 5.17 -9.63 -0.10
N LEU A 38 4.30 -10.55 0.29
CA LEU A 38 3.11 -10.96 -0.44
C LEU A 38 1.87 -10.59 0.38
N LYS A 39 0.90 -9.91 -0.25
CA LYS A 39 -0.42 -9.66 0.30
C LYS A 39 -1.43 -10.65 -0.27
N LEU A 40 -2.15 -11.36 0.61
CA LEU A 40 -3.34 -12.14 0.25
C LEU A 40 -4.60 -11.38 0.66
N ASP A 41 -5.36 -10.92 -0.32
CA ASP A 41 -6.57 -10.14 -0.13
C ASP A 41 -7.85 -10.98 -0.26
N PRO A 42 -8.73 -10.99 0.75
CA PRO A 42 -9.89 -11.88 0.76
C PRO A 42 -11.03 -11.44 -0.16
N TYR A 43 -10.98 -10.24 -0.74
CA TYR A 43 -12.03 -9.73 -1.62
C TYR A 43 -12.04 -10.41 -3.01
N LEU A 44 -13.21 -10.35 -3.67
CA LEU A 44 -13.48 -11.05 -4.94
C LEU A 44 -13.07 -10.27 -6.19
N ASN A 45 -12.78 -8.98 -6.09
CA ASN A 45 -12.21 -8.23 -7.21
C ASN A 45 -10.89 -8.89 -7.64
N VAL A 46 -10.70 -9.08 -8.95
CA VAL A 46 -9.47 -9.70 -9.50
C VAL A 46 -8.25 -8.81 -9.21
N ASP A 47 -8.47 -7.51 -9.27
CA ASP A 47 -7.57 -6.42 -8.91
C ASP A 47 -8.39 -5.26 -8.33
N PRO A 48 -7.78 -4.30 -7.62
CA PRO A 48 -8.50 -3.15 -7.08
C PRO A 48 -8.76 -2.05 -8.12
N GLY A 49 -8.39 -2.24 -9.40
CA GLY A 49 -8.56 -1.23 -10.45
C GLY A 49 -10.02 -0.80 -10.67
N THR A 50 -10.96 -1.70 -10.35
CA THR A 50 -12.41 -1.46 -10.40
C THR A 50 -13.01 -0.92 -9.10
N MET A 51 -12.22 -0.84 -8.02
CA MET A 51 -12.69 -0.40 -6.71
C MET A 51 -12.69 1.13 -6.61
N SER A 52 -13.66 1.67 -5.87
CA SER A 52 -13.71 3.10 -5.60
C SER A 52 -12.59 3.48 -4.62
N PRO A 53 -11.74 4.49 -4.94
CA PRO A 53 -10.71 4.94 -4.00
C PRO A 53 -11.26 5.48 -2.67
N ILE A 54 -12.55 5.83 -2.63
CA ILE A 54 -13.23 6.27 -1.39
C ILE A 54 -13.45 5.10 -0.42
N GLN A 55 -13.55 3.88 -0.93
CA GLN A 55 -13.89 2.72 -0.12
C GLN A 55 -12.65 1.92 0.29
N HIS A 56 -11.62 1.93 -0.56
CA HIS A 56 -10.47 1.03 -0.42
C HIS A 56 -9.13 1.76 -0.38
N GLY A 57 -9.13 3.10 -0.37
CA GLY A 57 -7.92 3.90 -0.51
C GLY A 57 -7.37 3.88 -1.93
N GLU A 58 -6.13 4.33 -2.10
CA GLU A 58 -5.50 4.39 -3.42
C GLU A 58 -5.28 3.00 -4.04
N VAL A 59 -5.20 2.97 -5.37
CA VAL A 59 -4.69 1.82 -6.12
C VAL A 59 -3.20 2.06 -6.32
N PHE A 60 -2.38 1.16 -5.77
CA PHE A 60 -0.93 1.20 -5.97
C PHE A 60 -0.58 0.56 -7.32
N VAL A 61 0.46 1.07 -7.98
CA VAL A 61 0.91 0.56 -9.28
C VAL A 61 2.35 0.11 -9.16
N THR A 62 2.59 -1.13 -9.53
CA THR A 62 3.90 -1.78 -9.53
C THR A 62 4.65 -1.52 -10.84
N GLU A 63 5.94 -1.83 -10.88
CA GLU A 63 6.77 -1.60 -12.07
C GLU A 63 6.30 -2.41 -13.29
N ASP A 64 5.84 -3.64 -13.06
CA ASP A 64 5.30 -4.53 -14.10
C ASP A 64 3.85 -4.21 -14.49
N GLY A 65 3.31 -3.09 -13.98
CA GLY A 65 2.01 -2.55 -14.37
C GLY A 65 0.82 -3.25 -13.73
N ALA A 66 1.00 -3.96 -12.61
CA ALA A 66 -0.15 -4.40 -11.84
C ALA A 66 -0.71 -3.29 -10.97
N GLU A 67 -2.02 -3.16 -11.01
CA GLU A 67 -2.85 -2.44 -10.07
C GLU A 67 -3.04 -3.31 -8.83
N THR A 68 -2.69 -2.79 -7.65
CA THR A 68 -2.63 -3.55 -6.42
C THR A 68 -3.17 -2.77 -5.24
N ASP A 69 -3.37 -3.47 -4.12
CA ASP A 69 -3.73 -2.84 -2.85
C ASP A 69 -2.67 -1.83 -2.37
N LEU A 70 -3.09 -0.85 -1.59
CA LEU A 70 -2.24 0.22 -1.06
C LEU A 70 -1.13 -0.31 -0.14
N ASP A 71 -1.31 -1.48 0.49
CA ASP A 71 -0.33 -2.05 1.41
C ASP A 71 1.01 -2.34 0.70
N LEU A 72 1.00 -2.64 -0.61
CA LEU A 72 2.23 -2.82 -1.37
C LEU A 72 3.09 -1.56 -1.40
N GLY A 73 2.47 -0.38 -1.38
CA GLY A 73 3.20 0.88 -1.24
C GLY A 73 3.92 0.97 0.10
N HIS A 74 3.32 0.49 1.19
CA HIS A 74 4.01 0.41 2.49
C HIS A 74 5.20 -0.54 2.43
N TYR A 75 5.05 -1.68 1.75
CA TYR A 75 6.12 -2.66 1.64
C TYR A 75 7.31 -2.09 0.86
N GLU A 76 7.08 -1.46 -0.30
CA GLU A 76 8.14 -0.80 -1.06
C GLU A 76 8.83 0.28 -0.23
N ARG A 77 8.06 1.19 0.39
CA ARG A 77 8.59 2.29 1.22
C ARG A 77 9.46 1.81 2.39
N PHE A 78 9.13 0.67 2.99
CA PHE A 78 9.86 0.17 4.16
C PHE A 78 11.06 -0.70 3.78
N THR A 79 10.95 -1.47 2.70
CA THR A 79 11.96 -2.49 2.35
C THR A 79 12.94 -2.06 1.28
N ASP A 80 12.62 -0.99 0.52
CA ASP A 80 13.36 -0.59 -0.68
C ASP A 80 13.48 -1.73 -1.69
N THR A 81 12.44 -2.59 -1.74
CA THR A 81 12.33 -3.70 -2.67
C THR A 81 11.15 -3.44 -3.59
N ALA A 82 11.38 -3.42 -4.91
CA ALA A 82 10.31 -3.31 -5.90
C ALA A 82 9.37 -4.52 -5.80
N MET A 83 8.06 -4.25 -5.74
CA MET A 83 7.02 -5.27 -5.76
C MET A 83 6.51 -5.46 -7.18
N SER A 84 5.92 -6.63 -7.43
CA SER A 84 5.34 -6.99 -8.72
C SER A 84 3.90 -7.47 -8.54
N ARG A 85 3.22 -7.75 -9.64
CA ARG A 85 1.93 -8.46 -9.65
C ARG A 85 1.92 -9.78 -8.88
N LEU A 86 3.07 -10.43 -8.69
CA LEU A 86 3.15 -11.65 -7.89
C LEU A 86 2.89 -11.39 -6.40
N ASN A 87 3.10 -10.15 -5.94
CA ASN A 87 3.04 -9.73 -4.55
C ASN A 87 1.65 -9.29 -4.08
N SER A 88 0.66 -9.22 -4.99
CA SER A 88 -0.74 -8.96 -4.65
C SER A 88 -1.62 -10.06 -5.23
N VAL A 89 -2.28 -10.80 -4.35
CA VAL A 89 -3.10 -11.96 -4.73
C VAL A 89 -4.46 -11.84 -4.06
N THR A 90 -5.51 -11.82 -4.86
CA THR A 90 -6.89 -11.69 -4.38
C THR A 90 -7.64 -13.02 -4.48
N THR A 91 -8.68 -13.21 -3.67
CA THR A 91 -9.61 -14.34 -3.82
C THR A 91 -10.16 -14.40 -5.26
N GLY A 92 -10.54 -13.24 -5.82
CA GLY A 92 -10.98 -13.13 -7.21
C GLY A 92 -10.00 -13.75 -8.21
N SER A 93 -8.73 -13.36 -8.13
CA SER A 93 -7.67 -13.83 -9.02
C SER A 93 -7.42 -15.35 -8.91
N ILE A 94 -7.54 -15.90 -7.70
CA ILE A 94 -7.37 -17.33 -7.42
C ILE A 94 -8.51 -18.13 -8.01
N TYR A 95 -9.75 -17.72 -7.73
CA TYR A 95 -10.94 -18.42 -8.21
C TYR A 95 -11.02 -18.35 -9.73
N GLN A 96 -10.72 -17.19 -10.33
CA GLN A 96 -10.62 -17.04 -11.77
C GLN A 96 -9.58 -18.00 -12.37
N SER A 97 -8.39 -18.11 -11.77
CA SER A 97 -7.33 -19.03 -12.21
C SER A 97 -7.80 -20.49 -12.20
N VAL A 98 -8.39 -20.94 -11.10
CA VAL A 98 -8.86 -22.32 -10.93
C VAL A 98 -10.03 -22.64 -11.87
N ILE A 99 -11.00 -21.73 -12.02
CA ILE A 99 -12.12 -21.92 -12.96
C ILE A 99 -11.60 -21.97 -14.41
N ASN A 100 -10.63 -21.12 -14.76
CA ASN A 100 -10.05 -21.16 -16.11
C ASN A 100 -9.29 -22.47 -16.37
N LYS A 101 -8.53 -22.99 -15.39
CA LYS A 101 -7.88 -24.31 -15.47
C LYS A 101 -8.90 -25.43 -15.68
N GLU A 102 -10.01 -25.39 -14.95
CA GLU A 102 -11.12 -26.33 -15.11
C GLU A 102 -11.70 -26.32 -16.53
N ARG A 103 -12.02 -25.13 -17.05
CA ARG A 103 -12.60 -25.00 -18.39
C ARG A 103 -11.68 -25.43 -19.53
N ARG A 104 -10.36 -25.33 -19.33
CA ARG A 104 -9.37 -25.85 -20.28
C ARG A 104 -9.17 -27.37 -20.22
N GLY A 105 -9.72 -28.03 -19.20
CA GLY A 105 -9.57 -29.46 -18.99
C GLY A 105 -8.34 -29.87 -18.16
N ASP A 106 -7.66 -28.92 -17.50
CA ASP A 106 -6.42 -29.19 -16.74
C ASP A 106 -6.64 -30.17 -15.57
N TYR A 107 -7.89 -30.37 -15.14
CA TYR A 107 -8.29 -31.32 -14.10
C TYR A 107 -8.86 -32.65 -14.62
N ASN A 108 -8.70 -32.96 -15.91
CA ASN A 108 -9.08 -34.24 -16.54
C ASN A 108 -10.54 -34.66 -16.30
N GLY A 109 -11.47 -33.69 -16.24
CA GLY A 109 -12.89 -33.94 -15.98
C GLY A 109 -13.24 -34.31 -14.54
N GLY A 110 -12.28 -34.22 -13.61
CA GLY A 110 -12.51 -34.42 -12.18
C GLY A 110 -13.23 -33.26 -11.49
N THR A 111 -13.82 -33.52 -10.33
CA THR A 111 -14.50 -32.50 -9.51
C THR A 111 -13.51 -31.50 -8.93
N VAL A 112 -13.71 -30.21 -9.21
CA VAL A 112 -12.95 -29.11 -8.61
C VAL A 112 -13.56 -28.69 -7.27
N GLN A 113 -12.71 -28.48 -6.27
CA GLN A 113 -13.08 -28.25 -4.87
C GLN A 113 -12.14 -27.24 -4.22
N VAL A 114 -12.55 -26.62 -3.10
CA VAL A 114 -11.70 -25.68 -2.35
C VAL A 114 -10.38 -26.34 -1.93
N ILE A 115 -10.45 -27.53 -1.33
CA ILE A 115 -9.29 -28.38 -1.06
C ILE A 115 -9.33 -29.55 -2.05
N PRO A 116 -8.25 -29.84 -2.81
CA PRO A 116 -6.95 -29.18 -2.78
C PRO A 116 -6.78 -28.05 -3.82
N HIS A 117 -7.79 -27.71 -4.63
CA HIS A 117 -7.57 -26.91 -5.84
C HIS A 117 -7.39 -25.41 -5.56
N ILE A 118 -8.25 -24.81 -4.74
CA ILE A 118 -8.12 -23.40 -4.33
C ILE A 118 -6.92 -23.24 -3.39
N THR A 119 -6.80 -24.10 -2.37
CA THR A 119 -5.66 -24.05 -1.44
C THR A 119 -4.34 -24.33 -2.15
N GLY A 120 -4.33 -25.24 -3.13
CA GLY A 120 -3.18 -25.52 -3.99
C GLY A 120 -2.77 -24.31 -4.83
N GLU A 121 -3.72 -23.61 -5.46
CA GLU A 121 -3.43 -22.37 -6.18
C GLU A 121 -2.81 -21.31 -5.25
N ILE A 122 -3.36 -21.12 -4.03
CA ILE A 122 -2.80 -20.18 -3.04
C ILE A 122 -1.35 -20.56 -2.68
N ARG A 123 -1.10 -21.83 -2.35
CA ARG A 123 0.26 -22.31 -2.02
C ARG A 123 1.22 -22.12 -3.18
N GLU A 124 0.76 -22.33 -4.42
CA GLU A 124 1.60 -22.12 -5.59
C GLU A 124 1.93 -20.64 -5.80
N ARG A 125 0.99 -19.72 -5.54
CA ARG A 125 1.26 -18.26 -5.57
C ARG A 125 2.35 -17.87 -4.57
N ILE A 126 2.31 -18.40 -3.35
CA ILE A 126 3.35 -18.17 -2.33
C ILE A 126 4.72 -18.67 -2.81
N LYS A 127 4.79 -19.88 -3.38
CA LYS A 127 6.03 -20.46 -3.94
C LYS A 127 6.56 -19.69 -5.15
N ARG A 128 5.68 -19.11 -5.96
CA ARG A 128 6.06 -18.29 -7.12
C ARG A 128 6.79 -17.01 -6.69
N VAL A 129 6.36 -16.34 -5.63
CA VAL A 129 7.08 -15.18 -5.08
C VAL A 129 8.51 -15.57 -4.69
N ALA A 130 8.68 -16.66 -3.94
CA ALA A 130 10.01 -17.15 -3.53
C ALA A 130 10.92 -17.47 -4.73
N SER A 131 10.38 -18.13 -5.77
CA SER A 131 11.16 -18.55 -6.94
C SER A 131 11.51 -17.42 -7.91
N ASN A 132 10.81 -16.28 -7.87
CA ASN A 132 11.03 -15.16 -8.79
C ASN A 132 11.71 -13.95 -8.13
N SER A 133 11.73 -13.86 -6.80
CA SER A 133 12.33 -12.73 -6.07
C SER A 133 13.76 -12.97 -5.60
N ASN A 134 14.25 -14.22 -5.61
CA ASN A 134 15.50 -14.63 -4.95
C ASN A 134 15.58 -14.25 -3.46
N ALA A 135 14.44 -13.98 -2.80
CA ALA A 135 14.41 -13.58 -1.41
C ALA A 135 14.83 -14.72 -0.47
N ASP A 136 15.59 -14.38 0.57
CA ASP A 136 15.88 -15.27 1.69
C ASP A 136 14.64 -15.51 2.54
N VAL A 137 13.80 -14.48 2.69
CA VAL A 137 12.57 -14.53 3.48
C VAL A 137 11.38 -13.97 2.69
N VAL A 138 10.33 -14.78 2.55
CA VAL A 138 9.04 -14.35 2.01
C VAL A 138 8.05 -14.12 3.15
N ILE A 139 7.65 -12.87 3.35
CA ILE A 139 6.63 -12.49 4.33
C ILE A 139 5.28 -12.46 3.63
N THR A 140 4.32 -13.26 4.08
CA THR A 140 2.96 -13.28 3.54
C THR A 140 2.00 -12.69 4.56
N GLU A 141 1.43 -11.53 4.26
CA GLU A 141 0.32 -10.97 5.03
C GLU A 141 -1.01 -11.59 4.57
N ILE A 142 -1.75 -12.16 5.51
CA ILE A 142 -3.09 -12.69 5.29
C ILE A 142 -4.11 -11.60 5.65
N GLY A 143 -4.77 -11.05 4.64
CA GLY A 143 -5.87 -10.11 4.78
C GLY A 143 -7.08 -10.72 5.51
N GLY A 144 -8.00 -9.87 5.94
CA GLY A 144 -9.14 -10.27 6.77
C GLY A 144 -8.78 -10.48 8.24
N THR A 145 -9.73 -11.07 8.99
CA THR A 145 -9.57 -11.41 10.41
C THR A 145 -9.78 -12.90 10.60
N VAL A 146 -8.97 -13.53 11.45
CA VAL A 146 -9.15 -14.94 11.83
C VAL A 146 -10.53 -15.12 12.46
N GLY A 147 -11.31 -16.05 11.91
CA GLY A 147 -12.72 -16.28 12.25
C GLY A 147 -13.68 -15.88 11.12
N ASP A 148 -13.23 -15.05 10.17
CA ASP A 148 -14.04 -14.65 9.03
C ASP A 148 -14.05 -15.73 7.93
N ILE A 149 -15.21 -15.93 7.31
CA ILE A 149 -15.42 -16.94 6.25
C ILE A 149 -14.49 -16.70 5.06
N GLU A 150 -14.29 -15.44 4.68
CA GLU A 150 -13.51 -15.04 3.51
C GLU A 150 -12.03 -15.44 3.62
N SER A 151 -11.50 -15.58 4.83
CA SER A 151 -10.09 -15.90 5.07
C SER A 151 -9.82 -17.41 5.19
N LEU A 152 -10.86 -18.24 5.30
CA LEU A 152 -10.71 -19.69 5.54
C LEU A 152 -9.84 -20.39 4.49
N PRO A 153 -9.98 -20.14 3.16
CA PRO A 153 -9.12 -20.78 2.18
C PRO A 153 -7.64 -20.40 2.32
N PHE A 154 -7.34 -19.15 2.69
CA PHE A 154 -5.96 -18.72 2.94
C PHE A 154 -5.37 -19.38 4.18
N LEU A 155 -6.12 -19.41 5.27
CA LEU A 155 -5.66 -20.03 6.51
C LEU A 155 -5.43 -21.54 6.31
N GLU A 156 -6.33 -22.22 5.60
CA GLU A 156 -6.11 -23.64 5.27
C GLU A 156 -4.89 -23.83 4.35
N ALA A 157 -4.68 -22.94 3.37
CA ALA A 157 -3.53 -23.03 2.49
C ALA A 157 -2.20 -22.89 3.25
N ILE A 158 -2.07 -21.93 4.18
CA ILE A 158 -0.84 -21.77 4.98
C ILE A 158 -0.66 -22.88 6.03
N ARG A 159 -1.76 -23.53 6.45
CA ARG A 159 -1.72 -24.73 7.29
C ARG A 159 -1.17 -25.93 6.50
N GLU A 160 -1.67 -26.16 5.29
CA GLU A 160 -1.15 -27.18 4.37
C GLU A 160 0.31 -26.88 3.96
N PHE A 161 0.66 -25.60 3.79
CA PHE A 161 2.00 -25.15 3.40
C PHE A 161 3.09 -25.61 4.37
N ARG A 162 2.76 -25.81 5.65
CA ARG A 162 3.70 -26.38 6.62
C ARG A 162 4.20 -27.78 6.23
N GLY A 163 3.40 -28.55 5.51
CA GLY A 163 3.79 -29.86 4.97
C GLY A 163 4.64 -29.76 3.69
N ASP A 164 4.64 -28.61 3.04
CA ASP A 164 5.38 -28.36 1.79
C ASP A 164 6.83 -27.92 2.05
N VAL A 165 7.16 -27.47 3.27
CA VAL A 165 8.47 -26.91 3.65
C VAL A 165 9.02 -27.51 4.94
N GLY A 166 10.30 -27.27 5.25
CA GLY A 166 10.89 -27.73 6.50
C GLY A 166 10.28 -27.04 7.73
N ARG A 167 10.29 -27.73 8.88
CA ARG A 167 9.74 -27.20 10.14
C ARG A 167 10.39 -25.88 10.58
N ARG A 168 11.66 -25.66 10.20
CA ARG A 168 12.45 -24.44 10.47
C ARG A 168 12.47 -23.48 9.27
N ASP A 169 11.61 -23.70 8.28
CA ASP A 169 11.47 -22.83 7.11
C ASP A 169 10.17 -22.02 7.14
N ILE A 170 9.44 -22.07 8.25
CA ILE A 170 8.13 -21.46 8.42
C ILE A 170 7.95 -20.87 9.82
N ALA A 171 7.45 -19.65 9.90
CA ALA A 171 7.06 -18.98 11.15
C ALA A 171 5.67 -18.37 11.02
N TYR A 172 4.85 -18.49 12.07
CA TYR A 172 3.54 -17.88 12.16
C TYR A 172 3.54 -16.74 13.17
N ILE A 173 3.22 -15.53 12.70
CA ILE A 173 3.00 -14.36 13.52
C ILE A 173 1.50 -14.07 13.57
N HIS A 174 0.95 -13.87 14.76
CA HIS A 174 -0.44 -13.47 14.94
C HIS A 174 -0.54 -12.11 15.63
N VAL A 175 -1.10 -11.14 14.92
CA VAL A 175 -1.34 -9.78 15.41
C VAL A 175 -2.70 -9.72 16.09
N THR A 176 -2.74 -9.20 17.32
CA THR A 176 -3.93 -9.23 18.19
C THR A 176 -4.06 -7.94 19.01
N LEU A 177 -5.25 -7.66 19.55
CA LEU A 177 -5.55 -6.45 20.31
C LEU A 177 -5.70 -6.75 21.79
N LEU A 178 -5.09 -5.90 22.62
CA LEU A 178 -5.33 -5.80 24.05
C LEU A 178 -6.15 -4.53 24.34
N PRO A 179 -7.50 -4.62 24.32
CA PRO A 179 -8.32 -3.45 24.57
C PRO A 179 -8.26 -3.06 26.04
N PHE A 180 -8.26 -1.75 26.28
CA PHE A 180 -8.43 -1.18 27.62
C PHE A 180 -9.89 -0.92 27.92
N ILE A 181 -10.34 -1.36 29.10
CA ILE A 181 -11.70 -1.11 29.56
C ILE A 181 -11.66 -0.03 30.65
N GLY A 182 -11.99 1.20 30.25
CA GLY A 182 -11.90 2.40 31.11
C GLY A 182 -12.66 2.29 32.43
N THR A 183 -13.82 1.65 32.44
CA THR A 183 -14.61 1.44 33.67
C THR A 183 -13.92 0.55 34.70
N SER A 184 -13.08 -0.39 34.25
CA SER A 184 -12.30 -1.28 35.14
C SER A 184 -10.84 -0.85 35.30
N GLY A 185 -10.36 0.10 34.50
CA GLY A 185 -8.99 0.59 34.56
C GLY A 185 -7.91 -0.43 34.15
N GLU A 186 -8.26 -1.49 33.40
CA GLU A 186 -7.30 -2.55 33.03
C GLU A 186 -7.37 -2.97 31.55
N LEU A 187 -6.22 -3.42 31.04
CA LEU A 187 -6.09 -4.09 29.75
C LEU A 187 -6.64 -5.52 29.84
N LYS A 188 -7.40 -5.95 28.83
CA LYS A 188 -8.01 -7.28 28.80
C LYS A 188 -7.26 -8.19 27.85
N THR A 189 -6.76 -9.31 28.38
CA THR A 189 -6.07 -10.35 27.59
C THR A 189 -6.99 -11.34 26.89
N LYS A 190 -8.30 -11.32 27.21
CA LYS A 190 -9.25 -12.36 26.78
C LYS A 190 -9.47 -12.35 25.26
N PRO A 191 -9.66 -11.20 24.60
CA PRO A 191 -9.78 -11.18 23.13
C PRO A 191 -8.60 -11.88 22.44
N THR A 192 -7.38 -11.62 22.89
CA THR A 192 -6.18 -12.31 22.40
C THR A 192 -6.22 -13.83 22.61
N GLN A 193 -6.61 -14.28 23.81
CA GLN A 193 -6.72 -15.71 24.11
C GLN A 193 -7.74 -16.43 23.22
N HIS A 194 -8.89 -15.79 22.97
CA HIS A 194 -9.92 -16.32 22.09
C HIS A 194 -9.48 -16.33 20.63
N SER A 195 -8.80 -15.27 20.18
CA SER A 195 -8.25 -15.19 18.82
C SER A 195 -7.24 -16.30 18.54
N VAL A 196 -6.31 -16.54 19.46
CA VAL A 196 -5.35 -17.64 19.33
C VAL A 196 -6.04 -19.00 19.39
N LYS A 197 -7.09 -19.15 20.22
CA LYS A 197 -7.88 -20.38 20.25
C LYS A 197 -8.54 -20.65 18.88
N GLU A 198 -9.05 -19.61 18.22
CA GLU A 198 -9.64 -19.72 16.89
C GLU A 198 -8.61 -20.11 15.84
N LEU A 199 -7.44 -19.46 15.84
CA LEU A 199 -6.34 -19.82 14.94
C LEU A 199 -5.86 -21.29 15.14
N ARG A 200 -5.83 -21.75 16.40
CA ARG A 200 -5.48 -23.12 16.73
C ARG A 200 -6.57 -24.14 16.38
N SER A 201 -7.84 -23.73 16.36
CA SER A 201 -8.96 -24.62 16.03
C SER A 201 -8.85 -25.13 14.58
N ILE A 202 -8.27 -24.30 13.70
CA ILE A 202 -7.95 -24.63 12.31
C ILE A 202 -6.53 -25.21 12.12
N GLY A 203 -5.84 -25.55 13.21
CA GLY A 203 -4.56 -26.27 13.15
C GLY A 203 -3.31 -25.40 13.00
N ILE A 204 -3.40 -24.08 13.18
CA ILE A 204 -2.24 -23.17 13.14
C ILE A 204 -1.86 -22.77 14.58
N GLN A 205 -0.64 -23.09 14.99
CA GLN A 205 -0.06 -22.61 16.24
C GLN A 205 0.81 -21.39 15.93
N PRO A 206 0.52 -20.19 16.47
CA PRO A 206 1.42 -19.06 16.32
C PRO A 206 2.73 -19.32 17.05
N ASP A 207 3.83 -18.91 16.42
CA ASP A 207 5.17 -18.92 17.01
C ASP A 207 5.45 -17.59 17.74
N VAL A 208 4.92 -16.47 17.21
CA VAL A 208 5.06 -15.12 17.78
C VAL A 208 3.69 -14.43 17.84
N LEU A 209 3.44 -13.70 18.93
CA LEU A 209 2.27 -12.84 19.10
C LEU A 209 2.68 -11.38 19.10
N VAL A 210 2.06 -10.57 18.25
CA VAL A 210 2.22 -9.11 18.28
C VAL A 210 0.98 -8.51 18.92
N CYS A 211 1.13 -8.01 20.15
CA CYS A 211 0.04 -7.50 20.96
C CYS A 211 -0.08 -5.98 20.82
N ARG A 212 -1.03 -5.52 20.01
CA ARG A 212 -1.40 -4.11 19.88
C ARG A 212 -2.04 -3.59 21.16
N SER A 213 -1.59 -2.42 21.63
CA SER A 213 -2.19 -1.77 22.80
C SER A 213 -1.92 -0.27 22.80
N ASP A 214 -2.83 0.49 23.41
CA ASP A 214 -2.67 1.93 23.65
C ASP A 214 -1.93 2.24 24.99
N ARG A 215 -1.56 1.20 25.75
CA ARG A 215 -0.89 1.32 27.06
C ARG A 215 0.17 0.24 27.23
N THR A 216 1.13 0.52 28.13
CA THR A 216 2.19 -0.41 28.48
C THR A 216 1.66 -1.77 28.92
N ILE A 217 2.27 -2.82 28.38
CA ILE A 217 1.97 -4.23 28.72
C ILE A 217 3.00 -4.70 29.74
N SER A 218 2.55 -5.12 30.93
CA SER A 218 3.46 -5.59 31.98
C SER A 218 4.01 -7.00 31.69
N ASP A 219 5.16 -7.35 32.26
CA ASP A 219 5.74 -8.69 32.12
C ASP A 219 4.81 -9.79 32.68
N GLU A 220 4.05 -9.49 33.74
CA GLU A 220 3.03 -10.41 34.24
C GLU A 220 1.96 -10.69 33.18
N MET A 221 1.54 -9.66 32.44
CA MET A 221 0.59 -9.81 31.35
C MET A 221 1.19 -10.61 30.19
N LYS A 222 2.47 -10.37 29.84
CA LYS A 222 3.20 -11.17 28.84
C LYS A 222 3.26 -12.64 29.23
N ARG A 223 3.63 -12.96 30.48
CA ARG A 223 3.62 -14.34 31.02
C ARG A 223 2.25 -14.97 30.93
N LYS A 224 1.21 -14.24 31.33
CA LYS A 224 -0.17 -14.71 31.27
C LYS A 224 -0.60 -15.02 29.84
N ILE A 225 -0.36 -14.10 28.90
CA ILE A 225 -0.68 -14.30 27.48
C ILE A 225 0.08 -15.51 26.94
N GLY A 226 1.39 -15.58 27.15
CA GLY A 226 2.24 -16.70 26.71
C GLY A 226 1.73 -18.04 27.24
N GLY A 227 1.46 -18.14 28.54
CA GLY A 227 0.94 -19.36 29.17
C GLY A 227 -0.42 -19.80 28.62
N PHE A 228 -1.37 -18.88 28.40
CA PHE A 228 -2.68 -19.23 27.84
C PHE A 228 -2.63 -19.57 26.34
N CYS A 229 -1.74 -18.93 25.60
CA CYS A 229 -1.64 -19.07 24.14
C CYS A 229 -0.67 -20.17 23.69
N GLY A 230 0.14 -20.71 24.61
CA GLY A 230 1.16 -21.71 24.31
C GLY A 230 2.37 -21.13 23.59
N VAL A 231 2.71 -19.87 23.86
CA VAL A 231 3.83 -19.14 23.24
C VAL A 231 4.81 -18.72 24.34
N GLN A 232 6.11 -18.68 24.03
CA GLN A 232 7.12 -18.27 25.00
C GLN A 232 6.93 -16.78 25.38
N GLU A 233 7.26 -16.41 26.62
CA GLU A 233 7.09 -15.02 27.11
C GLU A 233 7.82 -14.00 26.24
N ARG A 234 9.03 -14.33 25.78
CA ARG A 234 9.84 -13.50 24.87
C ARG A 234 9.20 -13.32 23.48
N ALA A 235 8.37 -14.26 23.05
CA ALA A 235 7.64 -14.23 21.78
C ALA A 235 6.24 -13.57 21.90
N VAL A 236 5.91 -12.99 23.06
CA VAL A 236 4.80 -12.05 23.21
C VAL A 236 5.36 -10.64 23.07
N ILE A 237 5.21 -10.05 21.88
CA ILE A 237 5.82 -8.78 21.50
C ILE A 237 4.81 -7.63 21.71
N PRO A 238 5.08 -6.70 22.65
CA PRO A 238 4.33 -5.46 22.75
C PRO A 238 4.44 -4.63 21.47
N SER A 239 3.32 -4.18 20.93
CA SER A 239 3.27 -3.20 19.85
C SER A 239 2.38 -2.05 20.27
N LEU A 240 2.97 -1.06 20.95
CA LEU A 240 2.21 0.10 21.40
C LEU A 240 1.80 0.99 20.21
N ASP A 241 0.73 1.76 20.40
CA ASP A 241 0.41 2.84 19.47
C ASP A 241 1.59 3.81 19.37
N ALA A 242 1.97 4.12 18.14
CA ALA A 242 3.09 4.99 17.82
C ALA A 242 2.57 6.28 17.19
N ASP A 243 3.32 7.37 17.38
CA ASP A 243 3.08 8.68 16.77
C ASP A 243 3.28 8.67 15.24
N SER A 244 4.03 7.69 14.74
CA SER A 244 4.24 7.47 13.30
C SER A 244 4.46 6.00 13.00
N ILE A 245 4.03 5.57 11.80
CA ILE A 245 4.34 4.24 11.26
C ILE A 245 5.86 4.00 11.18
N TYR A 246 6.66 5.05 10.99
CA TYR A 246 8.12 4.95 10.91
C TYR A 246 8.78 4.65 12.27
N ALA A 247 8.11 4.91 13.38
CA ALA A 247 8.61 4.55 14.71
C ALA A 247 8.36 3.07 15.08
N VAL A 248 7.46 2.39 14.34
CA VAL A 248 7.08 1.00 14.62
C VAL A 248 8.24 0.02 14.45
N PRO A 249 9.06 0.05 13.36
CA PRO A 249 10.23 -0.81 13.24
C PRO A 249 11.19 -0.72 14.43
N LEU A 250 11.48 0.50 14.91
CA LEU A 250 12.37 0.71 16.05
C LEU A 250 11.79 0.13 17.36
N THR A 251 10.48 0.25 17.53
CA THR A 251 9.80 -0.30 18.71
C THR A 251 9.77 -1.83 18.67
N LEU A 252 9.44 -2.42 17.52
CA LEU A 252 9.41 -3.88 17.35
C LEU A 252 10.80 -4.51 17.42
N GLU A 253 11.84 -3.82 16.95
CA GLU A 253 13.23 -4.22 17.13
C GLU A 253 13.60 -4.27 18.61
N LYS A 254 13.29 -3.20 19.36
CA LYS A 254 13.55 -3.12 20.80
C LYS A 254 12.83 -4.22 21.58
N GLU A 255 11.60 -4.54 21.20
CA GLU A 255 10.80 -5.60 21.84
C GLU A 255 11.19 -7.02 21.38
N GLY A 256 12.11 -7.14 20.42
CA GLY A 256 12.72 -8.41 20.02
C GLY A 256 11.99 -9.18 18.92
N LEU A 257 11.09 -8.55 18.16
CA LEU A 257 10.30 -9.24 17.11
C LEU A 257 11.20 -9.97 16.11
N CYS A 258 12.16 -9.26 15.52
CA CYS A 258 13.02 -9.83 14.48
C CYS A 258 13.86 -10.98 15.02
N ARG A 259 14.41 -10.82 16.23
CA ARG A 259 15.20 -11.85 16.91
C ARG A 259 14.41 -13.14 17.15
N GLU A 260 13.17 -13.06 17.61
CA GLU A 260 12.32 -14.24 17.79
C GLU A 260 11.99 -14.92 16.46
N VAL A 261 11.76 -14.14 15.39
CA VAL A 261 11.54 -14.70 14.05
C VAL A 261 12.77 -15.41 13.51
N LEU A 262 13.96 -14.84 13.69
CA LEU A 262 15.23 -15.45 13.28
C LEU A 262 15.48 -16.78 14.02
N ASP A 263 15.19 -16.84 15.32
CA ASP A 263 15.31 -18.07 16.13
C ASP A 263 14.35 -19.17 15.65
N VAL A 264 13.09 -18.84 15.36
CA VAL A 264 12.10 -19.79 14.82
C VAL A 264 12.54 -20.34 13.46
N LEU A 265 13.14 -19.50 12.61
CA LEU A 265 13.57 -19.85 11.25
C LEU A 265 14.99 -20.43 11.18
N ASP A 266 15.69 -20.53 12.31
CA ASP A 266 17.08 -20.99 12.38
C ASP A 266 18.00 -20.18 11.44
N LEU A 267 17.78 -18.85 11.44
CA LEU A 267 18.55 -17.87 10.69
C LEU A 267 19.59 -17.20 11.59
N THR A 268 20.70 -16.75 11.00
CA THR A 268 21.76 -16.06 11.74
C THR A 268 21.35 -14.64 12.12
N ASP A 269 21.52 -14.25 13.37
CA ASP A 269 21.30 -12.86 13.79
C ASP A 269 22.54 -12.02 13.47
N HIS A 270 22.49 -11.32 12.35
CA HIS A 270 23.52 -10.36 11.95
C HIS A 270 23.30 -9.01 12.65
N ASP A 271 24.34 -8.18 12.70
CA ASP A 271 24.22 -6.81 13.20
C ASP A 271 23.21 -6.02 12.34
N SER A 272 22.34 -5.27 13.01
CA SER A 272 21.26 -4.50 12.38
C SER A 272 21.66 -3.03 12.27
N ASP A 273 21.73 -2.51 11.03
CA ASP A 273 21.92 -1.07 10.80
C ASP A 273 20.59 -0.35 10.55
N MET A 274 20.20 0.47 11.53
CA MET A 274 18.98 1.28 11.51
C MET A 274 19.27 2.77 11.68
N GLU A 275 20.51 3.23 11.51
CA GLU A 275 20.91 4.63 11.76
C GLU A 275 20.10 5.62 10.91
N ALA A 276 20.03 5.38 9.59
CA ALA A 276 19.24 6.22 8.68
C ALA A 276 17.75 6.26 9.06
N TRP A 277 17.21 5.14 9.53
CA TRP A 277 15.81 5.04 9.95
C TRP A 277 15.56 5.78 11.28
N GLN A 278 16.51 5.71 12.21
CA GLN A 278 16.47 6.49 13.45
C GLN A 278 16.54 7.99 13.15
N GLN A 279 17.38 8.41 12.20
CA GLN A 279 17.47 9.81 11.78
C GLN A 279 16.15 10.29 11.13
N LEU A 280 15.52 9.47 10.30
CA LEU A 280 14.20 9.77 9.72
C LEU A 280 13.17 10.03 10.81
N VAL A 281 13.07 9.14 11.81
CA VAL A 281 12.14 9.31 12.93
C VAL A 281 12.50 10.52 13.79
N HIS A 282 13.79 10.81 13.96
CA HIS A 282 14.25 11.99 14.68
C HIS A 282 13.80 13.28 13.98
N ASN A 283 14.03 13.41 12.68
CA ASN A 283 13.65 14.59 11.89
C ASN A 283 12.13 14.76 11.85
N LEU A 284 11.37 13.67 11.74
CA LEU A 284 9.91 13.71 11.79
C LEU A 284 9.39 14.29 13.12
N ARG A 285 10.05 13.98 14.24
CA ARG A 285 9.68 14.46 15.58
C ARG A 285 10.21 15.87 15.90
N ASN A 286 11.20 16.33 15.15
CA ASN A 286 11.85 17.62 15.34
C ASN A 286 11.88 18.39 14.00
N PRO A 287 10.71 18.69 13.40
CA PRO A 287 10.69 19.28 12.08
C PRO A 287 11.09 20.76 12.15
N GLY A 288 11.73 21.25 11.09
CA GLY A 288 11.91 22.68 10.88
C GLY A 288 10.62 23.40 10.42
N PRO A 289 10.76 24.56 9.73
CA PRO A 289 9.64 25.42 9.38
C PRO A 289 8.52 24.73 8.61
N SER A 290 7.29 25.16 8.83
CA SER A 290 6.11 24.63 8.14
C SER A 290 6.02 25.16 6.70
N VAL A 291 5.66 24.25 5.78
CA VAL A 291 5.33 24.54 4.39
C VAL A 291 3.87 24.15 4.14
N LYS A 292 3.06 25.14 3.77
CA LYS A 292 1.62 24.97 3.54
C LYS A 292 1.34 24.50 2.14
N ILE A 293 0.89 23.25 2.01
CA ILE A 293 0.59 22.64 0.72
C ILE A 293 -0.90 22.36 0.61
N ALA A 294 -1.56 22.93 -0.40
CA ALA A 294 -2.93 22.58 -0.74
C ALA A 294 -2.95 21.37 -1.67
N LEU A 295 -3.53 20.26 -1.21
CA LEU A 295 -3.80 19.08 -2.04
C LEU A 295 -5.24 19.16 -2.54
N VAL A 296 -5.40 19.49 -3.82
CA VAL A 296 -6.70 19.74 -4.47
C VAL A 296 -7.27 18.44 -5.02
N GLY A 297 -7.89 17.68 -4.14
CA GLY A 297 -8.42 16.35 -4.42
C GLY A 297 -9.92 16.31 -4.69
N LYS A 298 -10.35 15.23 -5.36
CA LYS A 298 -11.77 14.86 -5.50
C LYS A 298 -12.25 14.04 -4.29
N TYR A 299 -11.36 13.24 -3.72
CA TYR A 299 -11.66 12.26 -2.68
C TYR A 299 -11.00 12.65 -1.34
N ILE A 300 -11.38 13.81 -0.79
CA ILE A 300 -10.74 14.32 0.45
C ILE A 300 -11.33 13.76 1.74
N GLN A 301 -12.37 12.92 1.66
CA GLN A 301 -13.02 12.34 2.85
C GLN A 301 -12.26 11.14 3.42
N LEU A 302 -11.48 10.46 2.57
CA LEU A 302 -10.60 9.36 2.97
C LEU A 302 -9.18 9.74 2.56
N ASN A 303 -8.33 10.02 3.55
CA ASN A 303 -6.94 10.41 3.31
C ASN A 303 -6.15 9.34 2.55
N ASP A 304 -6.52 8.07 2.72
CA ASP A 304 -5.86 6.93 2.08
C ASP A 304 -6.00 6.92 0.55
N ALA A 305 -6.94 7.68 -0.02
CA ALA A 305 -7.10 7.82 -1.46
C ALA A 305 -5.91 8.52 -2.16
N TYR A 306 -5.04 9.18 -1.38
CA TYR A 306 -3.86 9.90 -1.85
C TYR A 306 -2.61 9.60 -1.00
N LEU A 307 -2.58 8.43 -0.35
CA LEU A 307 -1.55 8.07 0.62
C LEU A 307 -0.13 8.23 0.08
N SER A 308 0.19 7.67 -1.10
CA SER A 308 1.53 7.75 -1.67
C SER A 308 1.93 9.18 -2.02
N VAL A 309 0.98 10.05 -2.39
CA VAL A 309 1.24 11.47 -2.64
C VAL A 309 1.59 12.18 -1.33
N VAL A 310 0.82 11.92 -0.27
CA VAL A 310 1.05 12.52 1.05
C VAL A 310 2.38 12.05 1.64
N GLU A 311 2.69 10.74 1.55
CA GLU A 311 3.96 10.19 2.02
C GLU A 311 5.15 10.78 1.26
N ALA A 312 5.06 10.94 -0.06
CA ALA A 312 6.10 11.58 -0.86
C ALA A 312 6.35 13.04 -0.44
N LEU A 313 5.29 13.81 -0.18
CA LEU A 313 5.40 15.18 0.34
C LEU A 313 6.02 15.19 1.74
N GLN A 314 5.61 14.28 2.61
CA GLN A 314 6.14 14.16 3.97
C GLN A 314 7.64 13.84 3.95
N HIS A 315 8.07 12.90 3.10
CA HIS A 315 9.49 12.55 2.94
C HIS A 315 10.30 13.71 2.37
N ALA A 316 9.76 14.44 1.40
CA ALA A 316 10.40 15.62 0.85
C ALA A 316 10.59 16.70 1.92
N CYS A 317 9.58 16.95 2.76
CA CYS A 317 9.69 17.88 3.89
C CYS A 317 10.75 17.42 4.91
N ILE A 318 10.78 16.14 5.27
CA ILE A 318 11.79 15.58 6.18
C ILE A 318 13.21 15.77 5.61
N ALA A 319 13.39 15.53 4.32
CA ALA A 319 14.69 15.68 3.65
C ALA A 319 15.16 17.14 3.56
N GLN A 320 14.24 18.11 3.63
CA GLN A 320 14.52 19.54 3.58
C GLN A 320 14.48 20.23 4.95
N ASP A 321 14.44 19.46 6.04
CA ASP A 321 14.28 19.98 7.41
C ASP A 321 13.07 20.92 7.53
N ALA A 322 11.92 20.46 7.04
CA ALA A 322 10.66 21.18 7.04
C ALA A 322 9.52 20.30 7.60
N SER A 323 8.45 20.94 8.08
CA SER A 323 7.18 20.27 8.40
C SER A 323 6.17 20.44 7.27
N LEU A 324 5.46 19.36 6.96
CA LEU A 324 4.34 19.40 6.04
C LEU A 324 3.09 19.91 6.76
N ASP A 325 2.58 21.07 6.34
CA ASP A 325 1.25 21.57 6.74
C ASP A 325 0.28 21.36 5.58
N LEU A 326 -0.34 20.16 5.56
CA LEU A 326 -1.17 19.70 4.46
C LEU A 326 -2.62 20.19 4.61
N HIS A 327 -3.07 20.96 3.63
CA HIS A 327 -4.46 21.42 3.52
C HIS A 327 -5.21 20.61 2.46
N TRP A 328 -6.17 19.81 2.91
CA TRP A 328 -7.08 19.08 2.02
C TRP A 328 -8.13 20.02 1.43
N VAL A 329 -8.09 20.23 0.12
CA VAL A 329 -9.02 21.12 -0.59
C VAL A 329 -9.88 20.32 -1.55
N CYS A 330 -11.20 20.36 -1.35
CA CYS A 330 -12.14 19.70 -2.25
C CYS A 330 -12.28 20.48 -3.55
N SER A 331 -12.01 19.84 -4.70
CA SER A 331 -12.15 20.51 -5.99
C SER A 331 -13.59 20.96 -6.29
N GLU A 332 -14.62 20.22 -5.87
CA GLU A 332 -16.03 20.66 -6.03
C GLU A 332 -16.37 21.90 -5.19
N GLN A 333 -15.67 22.12 -4.07
CA GLN A 333 -15.84 23.36 -3.31
C GLN A 333 -15.23 24.56 -4.05
N ILE A 334 -14.18 24.34 -4.84
CA ILE A 334 -13.60 25.38 -5.70
C ILE A 334 -14.58 25.78 -6.80
N GLU A 335 -15.31 24.82 -7.39
CA GLU A 335 -16.33 25.10 -8.42
C GLU A 335 -17.43 26.03 -7.90
N THR A 336 -17.81 25.88 -6.63
CA THR A 336 -18.92 26.63 -6.03
C THR A 336 -18.49 27.93 -5.35
N LYS A 337 -17.31 27.96 -4.72
CA LYS A 337 -16.84 29.10 -3.91
C LYS A 337 -15.74 29.92 -4.59
N GLY A 338 -15.16 29.41 -5.67
CA GLY A 338 -13.94 29.95 -6.27
C GLY A 338 -12.67 29.46 -5.57
N ALA A 339 -11.54 29.59 -6.27
CA ALA A 339 -10.24 29.12 -5.81
C ALA A 339 -9.61 30.03 -4.72
N ASP A 340 -9.73 31.35 -4.87
CA ASP A 340 -9.05 32.32 -3.99
C ASP A 340 -9.40 32.14 -2.51
N PRO A 341 -10.68 32.00 -2.10
CA PRO A 341 -11.02 31.83 -0.68
C PRO A 341 -10.46 30.55 -0.05
N LEU A 342 -10.11 29.55 -0.86
CA LEU A 342 -9.66 28.23 -0.40
C LEU A 342 -8.14 28.05 -0.50
N LEU A 343 -7.47 28.76 -1.42
CA LEU A 343 -6.05 28.58 -1.70
C LEU A 343 -5.17 29.75 -1.22
N LYS A 344 -5.77 30.89 -0.86
CA LYS A 344 -5.02 32.05 -0.39
C LYS A 344 -4.19 31.74 0.86
N GLY A 345 -2.90 32.05 0.78
CA GLY A 345 -1.94 31.83 1.87
C GLY A 345 -1.28 30.45 1.88
N MET A 346 -1.53 29.63 0.84
CA MET A 346 -0.78 28.38 0.60
C MET A 346 0.54 28.67 -0.11
N ASP A 347 1.58 27.91 0.24
CA ASP A 347 2.93 28.04 -0.34
C ASP A 347 3.06 27.24 -1.65
N ALA A 348 2.28 26.17 -1.81
CA ALA A 348 2.22 25.38 -3.03
C ALA A 348 0.85 24.71 -3.24
N VAL A 349 0.55 24.35 -4.49
CA VAL A 349 -0.67 23.63 -4.88
C VAL A 349 -0.30 22.32 -5.56
N VAL A 350 -0.85 21.21 -5.07
CA VAL A 350 -0.72 19.88 -5.68
C VAL A 350 -2.09 19.46 -6.20
N VAL A 351 -2.18 19.16 -7.50
CA VAL A 351 -3.37 18.54 -8.10
C VAL A 351 -3.04 17.08 -8.44
N PRO A 352 -3.51 16.13 -7.63
CA PRO A 352 -3.26 14.71 -7.87
C PRO A 352 -4.16 14.15 -8.99
N GLY A 353 -4.01 12.86 -9.25
CA GLY A 353 -4.91 12.09 -10.12
C GLY A 353 -6.37 12.10 -9.64
N GLY A 354 -7.25 11.56 -10.47
CA GLY A 354 -8.65 11.33 -10.12
C GLY A 354 -9.42 10.72 -11.28
N PHE A 355 -10.19 9.68 -11.02
CA PHE A 355 -10.98 9.03 -12.07
C PHE A 355 -12.35 9.69 -12.22
N GLY A 356 -12.78 9.89 -13.47
CA GLY A 356 -14.09 10.39 -13.85
C GLY A 356 -14.31 11.90 -13.63
N ASN A 357 -15.40 12.41 -14.22
CA ASN A 357 -15.53 13.83 -14.61
C ASN A 357 -15.85 14.81 -13.47
N ARG A 358 -16.29 14.30 -12.32
CA ARG A 358 -16.70 15.13 -11.17
C ARG A 358 -15.51 15.86 -10.53
N GLY A 359 -15.63 17.16 -10.32
CA GLY A 359 -14.64 17.99 -9.64
C GLY A 359 -13.46 18.43 -10.52
N VAL A 360 -13.57 18.30 -11.85
CA VAL A 360 -12.48 18.63 -12.79
C VAL A 360 -12.38 20.14 -13.03
N GLU A 361 -13.51 20.84 -13.17
CA GLU A 361 -13.53 22.29 -13.32
C GLU A 361 -12.91 22.99 -12.11
N GLY A 362 -13.12 22.42 -10.92
CA GLY A 362 -12.45 22.89 -9.70
C GLY A 362 -10.94 22.76 -9.74
N LYS A 363 -10.42 21.69 -10.35
CA LYS A 363 -8.97 21.50 -10.54
C LYS A 363 -8.42 22.51 -11.55
N ILE A 364 -9.10 22.72 -12.68
CA ILE A 364 -8.74 23.73 -13.70
C ILE A 364 -8.71 25.13 -13.05
N ALA A 365 -9.72 25.48 -12.27
CA ALA A 365 -9.79 26.75 -11.55
C ALA A 365 -8.66 26.91 -10.51
N ALA A 366 -8.28 25.85 -9.80
CA ALA A 366 -7.14 25.86 -8.88
C ALA A 366 -5.81 26.12 -9.60
N ILE A 367 -5.61 25.48 -10.76
CA ILE A 367 -4.41 25.63 -11.60
C ILE A 367 -4.33 27.05 -12.14
N ARG A 368 -5.45 27.58 -12.65
CA ARG A 368 -5.55 28.97 -13.09
C ARG A 368 -5.15 29.93 -11.99
N TRP A 369 -5.68 29.73 -10.79
CA TRP A 369 -5.33 30.56 -9.63
C TRP A 369 -3.84 30.46 -9.29
N ALA A 370 -3.26 29.26 -9.25
CA ALA A 370 -1.84 29.07 -8.98
C ALA A 370 -0.96 29.78 -10.03
N ARG A 371 -1.30 29.68 -11.32
CA ARG A 371 -0.61 30.37 -12.42
C ARG A 371 -0.69 31.89 -12.29
N GLU A 372 -1.89 32.43 -12.06
CA GLU A 372 -2.11 33.88 -11.95
C GLU A 372 -1.46 34.48 -10.70
N GLN A 373 -1.47 33.75 -9.57
CA GLN A 373 -0.84 34.16 -8.32
C GLN A 373 0.67 33.82 -8.25
N ARG A 374 1.21 33.12 -9.26
CA ARG A 374 2.60 32.64 -9.31
C ARG A 374 2.98 31.74 -8.12
N VAL A 375 2.05 30.90 -7.69
CA VAL A 375 2.25 29.91 -6.64
C VAL A 375 2.80 28.61 -7.28
N PRO A 376 3.85 27.99 -6.71
CA PRO A 376 4.35 26.70 -7.16
C PRO A 376 3.25 25.64 -7.30
N PHE A 377 3.30 24.90 -8.40
CA PHE A 377 2.28 23.91 -8.76
C PHE A 377 2.91 22.58 -9.16
N LEU A 378 2.30 21.48 -8.72
CA LEU A 378 2.60 20.12 -9.17
C LEU A 378 1.32 19.40 -9.60
N GLY A 379 1.27 18.97 -10.86
CA GLY A 379 0.16 18.20 -11.44
C GLY A 379 0.55 16.76 -11.71
N LEU A 380 -0.18 15.81 -11.14
CA LEU A 380 0.08 14.36 -11.31
C LEU A 380 -1.02 13.72 -12.15
N CYS A 381 -0.66 13.04 -13.25
CA CYS A 381 -1.59 12.34 -14.13
C CYS A 381 -2.74 13.27 -14.60
N LEU A 382 -3.97 13.12 -14.10
CA LEU A 382 -5.07 14.05 -14.36
C LEU A 382 -4.69 15.51 -14.04
N GLY A 383 -3.88 15.76 -13.02
CA GLY A 383 -3.40 17.10 -12.71
C GLY A 383 -2.61 17.74 -13.86
N MET A 384 -1.79 16.97 -14.56
CA MET A 384 -1.09 17.41 -15.77
C MET A 384 -2.09 17.67 -16.91
N GLN A 385 -3.03 16.75 -17.14
CA GLN A 385 -4.07 16.91 -18.17
C GLN A 385 -4.91 18.18 -17.95
N THR A 386 -5.33 18.45 -16.71
CA THR A 386 -6.08 19.66 -16.37
C THR A 386 -5.24 20.93 -16.50
N ALA A 387 -3.92 20.85 -16.36
CA ALA A 387 -3.03 21.98 -16.60
C ALA A 387 -2.93 22.31 -18.09
N VAL A 388 -2.87 21.30 -18.95
CA VAL A 388 -2.94 21.48 -20.41
C VAL A 388 -4.26 22.13 -20.82
N ILE A 389 -5.39 21.64 -20.27
CA ILE A 389 -6.72 22.20 -20.55
C ILE A 389 -6.80 23.66 -20.10
N GLU A 390 -6.38 23.97 -18.88
CA GLU A 390 -6.35 25.35 -18.36
C GLU A 390 -5.54 26.27 -19.27
N TRP A 391 -4.35 25.83 -19.69
CA TRP A 391 -3.48 26.61 -20.56
C TRP A 391 -4.08 26.83 -21.94
N ALA A 392 -4.70 25.79 -22.52
CA ALA A 392 -5.36 25.89 -23.82
C ALA A 392 -6.52 26.91 -23.79
N GLN A 393 -7.35 26.84 -22.75
CA GLN A 393 -8.48 27.74 -22.55
C GLN A 393 -8.04 29.20 -22.35
N ASN A 394 -7.01 29.44 -21.53
CA ASN A 394 -6.68 30.79 -21.04
C ASN A 394 -5.51 31.45 -21.78
N GLN A 395 -4.52 30.68 -22.24
CA GLN A 395 -3.31 31.21 -22.88
C GLN A 395 -3.30 30.98 -24.39
N ALA A 396 -3.79 29.82 -24.87
CA ALA A 396 -3.84 29.52 -26.30
C ALA A 396 -5.11 30.04 -27.00
N GLY A 397 -6.09 30.54 -26.24
CA GLY A 397 -7.33 31.10 -26.80
C GLY A 397 -8.31 30.06 -27.35
N LEU A 398 -8.30 28.85 -26.80
CA LEU A 398 -9.19 27.74 -27.16
C LEU A 398 -10.23 27.54 -26.04
N PRO A 399 -11.27 28.38 -25.92
CA PRO A 399 -12.16 28.41 -24.76
C PRO A 399 -12.90 27.08 -24.52
N ASP A 400 -13.16 26.33 -25.59
CA ASP A 400 -13.85 25.02 -25.52
C ASP A 400 -12.86 23.84 -25.43
N ALA A 401 -11.58 24.07 -25.19
CA ALA A 401 -10.59 23.01 -25.05
C ALA A 401 -10.89 22.10 -23.85
N SER A 402 -10.83 20.79 -24.08
CA SER A 402 -11.11 19.77 -23.08
C SER A 402 -10.38 18.46 -23.38
N SER A 403 -10.58 17.45 -22.53
CA SER A 403 -10.25 16.06 -22.81
C SER A 403 -11.43 15.37 -23.48
N ALA A 404 -11.16 14.48 -24.44
CA ALA A 404 -12.18 13.60 -25.01
C ALA A 404 -12.85 12.68 -23.97
N GLU A 405 -12.23 12.46 -22.81
CA GLU A 405 -12.85 11.77 -21.67
C GLU A 405 -13.97 12.59 -21.02
N LEU A 406 -13.74 13.90 -20.90
CA LEU A 406 -14.58 14.81 -20.13
C LEU A 406 -15.71 15.38 -21.00
N ASP A 407 -15.36 15.78 -22.22
CA ASP A 407 -16.28 16.28 -23.24
C ASP A 407 -15.93 15.65 -24.59
N PRO A 408 -16.61 14.56 -24.99
CA PRO A 408 -16.38 13.91 -26.28
C PRO A 408 -16.76 14.78 -27.49
N THR A 409 -17.49 15.89 -27.28
CA THR A 409 -17.97 16.78 -28.33
C THR A 409 -17.14 18.06 -28.46
N THR A 410 -16.07 18.21 -27.66
CA THR A 410 -15.20 19.37 -27.72
C THR A 410 -14.63 19.54 -29.14
N PRO A 411 -14.65 20.76 -29.70
CA PRO A 411 -13.96 21.03 -30.97
C PRO A 411 -12.42 21.03 -30.81
N HIS A 412 -11.92 21.03 -29.57
CA HIS A 412 -10.50 21.17 -29.25
C HIS A 412 -10.06 20.11 -28.21
N PRO A 413 -10.02 18.81 -28.57
CA PRO A 413 -9.62 17.76 -27.66
C PRO A 413 -8.10 17.76 -27.46
N VAL A 414 -7.60 18.62 -26.58
CA VAL A 414 -6.16 18.74 -26.27
C VAL A 414 -5.61 17.53 -25.53
N ILE A 415 -6.49 16.75 -24.92
CA ILE A 415 -6.21 15.43 -24.36
C ILE A 415 -7.11 14.41 -25.07
N HIS A 416 -6.54 13.34 -25.62
CA HIS A 416 -7.26 12.36 -26.42
C HIS A 416 -6.65 10.95 -26.27
N LEU A 417 -7.40 9.92 -26.65
CA LEU A 417 -6.85 8.58 -26.86
C LEU A 417 -5.87 8.58 -28.04
N LEU A 418 -4.78 7.82 -27.94
CA LEU A 418 -3.92 7.60 -29.10
C LEU A 418 -4.71 6.89 -30.22
N PRO A 419 -4.46 7.17 -31.51
CA PRO A 419 -5.17 6.54 -32.62
C PRO A 419 -5.16 5.01 -32.55
N GLU A 420 -4.04 4.42 -32.12
CA GLU A 420 -3.83 2.98 -31.95
C GLU A 420 -4.71 2.34 -30.85
N GLN A 421 -5.29 3.15 -29.98
CA GLN A 421 -6.12 2.73 -28.83
C GLN A 421 -7.62 2.88 -29.08
N GLN A 422 -8.03 3.41 -30.24
CA GLN A 422 -9.43 3.68 -30.55
C GLN A 422 -10.22 2.40 -30.89
N ASP A 423 -9.57 1.37 -31.45
CA ASP A 423 -10.21 0.12 -31.88
C ASP A 423 -10.21 -1.00 -30.81
N VAL A 424 -9.64 -0.75 -29.62
CA VAL A 424 -9.57 -1.73 -28.53
C VAL A 424 -10.78 -1.59 -27.61
N VAL A 425 -11.61 -2.63 -27.60
CA VAL A 425 -12.91 -2.67 -26.89
C VAL A 425 -12.76 -2.91 -25.38
N ASP A 426 -11.69 -3.56 -24.95
CA ASP A 426 -11.47 -3.85 -23.53
C ASP A 426 -11.00 -2.58 -22.78
N LEU A 427 -11.75 -2.18 -21.75
CA LEU A 427 -11.46 -1.00 -20.91
C LEU A 427 -10.03 -1.02 -20.31
N GLY A 428 -9.40 -2.19 -20.16
CA GLY A 428 -8.01 -2.34 -19.71
C GLY A 428 -6.97 -2.47 -20.83
N GLY A 429 -7.35 -2.81 -22.06
CA GLY A 429 -6.42 -3.16 -23.14
C GLY A 429 -5.63 -1.99 -23.75
N THR A 430 -5.92 -0.77 -23.31
CA THR A 430 -5.31 0.49 -23.81
C THR A 430 -4.69 1.31 -22.70
N MET A 431 -4.72 0.83 -21.46
CA MET A 431 -4.17 1.57 -20.33
C MET A 431 -2.65 1.48 -20.33
N ARG A 432 -1.96 2.62 -20.20
CA ARG A 432 -0.55 2.63 -19.85
C ARG A 432 -0.43 2.35 -18.37
N LEU A 433 0.08 1.17 -18.05
CA LEU A 433 0.30 0.67 -16.71
C LEU A 433 1.76 0.30 -16.50
N GLY A 434 2.33 0.69 -15.37
CA GLY A 434 3.70 0.35 -14.97
C GLY A 434 4.73 1.33 -15.50
N VAL A 435 5.99 0.90 -15.53
CA VAL A 435 7.12 1.77 -15.87
C VAL A 435 7.17 2.10 -17.37
N TYR A 436 7.28 3.38 -17.69
CA TYR A 436 7.60 3.87 -19.04
C TYR A 436 8.81 4.81 -19.01
N PRO A 437 9.66 4.77 -20.05
CA PRO A 437 10.75 5.72 -20.19
C PRO A 437 10.24 7.09 -20.65
N CYS A 438 10.70 8.14 -19.97
CA CYS A 438 10.43 9.54 -20.27
C CYS A 438 11.74 10.23 -20.66
N ARG A 439 11.84 10.70 -21.90
CA ARG A 439 12.99 11.50 -22.36
C ARG A 439 12.77 12.95 -21.97
N ILE A 440 13.67 13.49 -21.15
CA ILE A 440 13.58 14.86 -20.68
C ILE A 440 14.20 15.80 -21.72
N THR A 441 13.47 16.86 -22.07
CA THR A 441 13.98 17.91 -22.95
C THR A 441 15.09 18.71 -22.26
N PRO A 442 16.25 18.93 -22.91
CA PRO A 442 17.33 19.72 -22.33
C PRO A 442 16.93 21.16 -22.02
N GLY A 443 17.52 21.74 -20.97
CA GLY A 443 17.27 23.10 -20.51
C GLY A 443 15.98 23.28 -19.70
N THR A 444 15.30 22.19 -19.34
CA THR A 444 14.05 22.24 -18.56
C THR A 444 14.30 22.14 -17.05
N LEU A 445 13.30 22.56 -16.25
CA LEU A 445 13.33 22.35 -14.80
C LEU A 445 13.40 20.85 -14.44
N ALA A 446 12.75 20.00 -15.22
CA ALA A 446 12.78 18.55 -15.02
C ALA A 446 14.21 18.00 -15.16
N GLU A 447 14.97 18.42 -16.17
CA GLU A 447 16.37 17.98 -16.35
C GLU A 447 17.22 18.36 -15.13
N LYS A 448 17.04 19.59 -14.61
CA LYS A 448 17.76 20.06 -13.44
C LYS A 448 17.44 19.26 -12.17
N LEU A 449 16.18 18.83 -11.99
CA LEU A 449 15.74 18.14 -10.78
C LEU A 449 16.09 16.65 -10.82
N TYR A 450 15.90 15.98 -11.95
CA TYR A 450 16.21 14.56 -12.10
C TYR A 450 17.72 14.29 -12.28
N GLY A 451 18.44 15.19 -12.97
CA GLY A 451 19.86 15.00 -13.28
C GLY A 451 20.15 14.04 -14.45
N ASP A 452 19.14 13.32 -14.94
CA ASP A 452 19.25 12.35 -16.02
C ASP A 452 18.43 12.75 -17.27
N ALA A 453 18.91 12.37 -18.45
CA ALA A 453 18.22 12.63 -19.72
C ALA A 453 17.03 11.69 -19.98
N VAL A 454 17.03 10.51 -19.36
CA VAL A 454 15.97 9.52 -19.46
C VAL A 454 15.62 9.05 -18.05
N VAL A 455 14.35 9.20 -17.69
CA VAL A 455 13.82 8.76 -16.40
C VAL A 455 12.73 7.72 -16.60
N TYR A 456 12.41 6.98 -15.55
CA TYR A 456 11.46 5.88 -15.60
C TYR A 456 10.39 6.13 -14.55
N GLU A 457 9.14 6.27 -14.99
CA GLU A 457 8.03 6.61 -14.11
C GLU A 457 6.88 5.62 -14.29
N ARG A 458 6.12 5.40 -13.22
CA ARG A 458 4.95 4.52 -13.25
C ARG A 458 3.74 5.28 -13.77
N HIS A 459 3.09 4.73 -14.78
CA HIS A 459 1.89 5.30 -15.40
C HIS A 459 0.64 4.53 -14.99
N ARG A 460 -0.47 5.26 -14.89
CA ARG A 460 -1.84 4.74 -14.78
C ARG A 460 -2.82 5.71 -15.42
N HIS A 461 -2.85 5.72 -16.75
CA HIS A 461 -3.79 6.50 -17.53
C HIS A 461 -3.98 5.91 -18.92
N ARG A 462 -5.07 6.31 -19.56
CA ARG A 462 -5.40 5.95 -20.94
C ARG A 462 -5.27 7.13 -21.90
N TYR A 463 -5.61 8.33 -21.44
CA TYR A 463 -5.62 9.54 -22.26
C TYR A 463 -4.26 10.24 -22.27
N GLU A 464 -3.90 10.78 -23.43
CA GLU A 464 -2.60 11.39 -23.73
C GLU A 464 -2.77 12.82 -24.26
N PHE A 465 -1.68 13.57 -24.28
CA PHE A 465 -1.63 14.85 -24.98
C PHE A 465 -1.82 14.65 -26.50
N ASN A 466 -2.70 15.44 -27.11
CA ASN A 466 -2.99 15.39 -28.54
C ASN A 466 -1.98 16.29 -29.30
N ASN A 467 -0.98 15.65 -29.93
CA ASN A 467 0.16 16.31 -30.58
C ASN A 467 -0.18 17.07 -31.87
#